data_AF-A0A246DKL5-F1
#
_entry.id   AF-A0A246DKL5-F1
#
_cell.length_a   1.000
_cell.length_b   1.000
_cell.length_c   1.000
_cell.angle_alpha   90.00
_cell.angle_beta   90.00
_cell.angle_gamma   90.00
#
_symmetry.space_group_name_H-M   'P 1'
#
loop_
_entity.id
_entity.type
_entity.pdbx_description
1 polymer ?
#
loop_
_entity_poly.entity_id
_entity_poly.type
_entity_poly.pdbx_seq_one_letter_code
_entity_poly.pdbx_strand_id
1 'polypeptide(L)'
;MERKANRAIIRKILLTEWDPIGVSDIPEAQDEYDAYADTVFGMLANQTASVDAIAQYLFKIATEHMRLSYPELTARCDKAARAVAALQSDR
;
A
#
# COMPACT_ATOMS: atom_id res chain seq x y z
N MET A 1 -7.26 -16.13 -9.28
CA MET A 1 -6.43 -15.03 -9.82
C MET A 1 -4.96 -15.36 -9.60
N GLU A 2 -4.07 -15.00 -10.51
CA GLU A 2 -2.63 -15.21 -10.31
C GLU A 2 -2.07 -14.21 -9.28
N ARG A 3 -1.47 -14.73 -8.21
CA ARG A 3 -0.87 -13.99 -7.09
C ARG A 3 0.06 -12.86 -7.55
N LYS A 4 0.76 -13.05 -8.67
CA LYS A 4 1.71 -12.09 -9.24
C LYS A 4 1.03 -10.83 -9.77
N ALA A 5 -0.08 -10.96 -10.50
CA ALA A 5 -0.79 -9.82 -11.08
C ALA A 5 -1.35 -8.88 -10.01
N ASN A 6 -1.97 -9.43 -8.95
CA ASN A 6 -2.51 -8.63 -7.86
C ASN A 6 -1.46 -7.79 -7.14
N ARG A 7 -0.29 -8.37 -6.87
CA ARG A 7 0.78 -7.65 -6.20
C ARG A 7 1.34 -6.53 -7.04
N ALA A 8 1.46 -6.74 -8.36
CA ALA A 8 1.86 -5.68 -9.27
C ALA A 8 0.86 -4.51 -9.27
N ILE A 9 -0.45 -4.80 -9.20
CA ILE A 9 -1.49 -3.77 -9.10
C ILE A 9 -1.41 -3.05 -7.76
N ILE A 10 -1.29 -3.79 -6.65
CA ILE A 10 -1.16 -3.20 -5.30
C ILE A 10 0.07 -2.30 -5.23
N ARG A 11 1.25 -2.76 -5.70
CA ARG A 11 2.46 -1.94 -5.78
C ARG A 11 2.20 -0.62 -6.51
N LYS A 12 1.55 -0.68 -7.67
CA LYS A 12 1.22 0.53 -8.44
C LYS A 12 0.34 1.50 -7.63
N ILE A 13 -0.65 0.98 -6.90
CA ILE A 13 -1.49 1.80 -6.02
C ILE A 13 -0.65 2.42 -4.90
N LEU A 14 0.22 1.65 -4.24
CA LEU A 14 1.07 2.17 -3.18
C LEU A 14 2.00 3.28 -3.69
N LEU A 15 2.61 3.11 -4.87
CA LEU A 15 3.43 4.15 -5.49
C LEU A 15 2.63 5.39 -5.92
N THR A 16 1.35 5.24 -6.25
CA THR A 16 0.53 6.39 -6.70
C THR A 16 -0.12 7.14 -5.54
N GLU A 17 -0.56 6.42 -4.51
CA GLU A 17 -1.46 6.95 -3.48
C GLU A 17 -0.80 7.11 -2.11
N TRP A 18 0.20 6.28 -1.81
CA TRP A 18 0.87 6.29 -0.50
C TRP A 18 2.23 6.96 -0.54
N ASP A 19 3.08 6.57 -1.50
CA ASP A 19 4.51 6.93 -1.68
C ASP A 19 5.02 8.06 -0.77
N PRO A 20 5.35 7.74 0.49
CA PRO A 20 5.68 8.77 1.46
C PRO A 20 7.11 9.31 1.31
N ILE A 21 7.96 8.61 0.54
CA ILE A 21 9.35 8.97 0.26
C ILE A 21 9.55 9.58 -1.13
N GLY A 22 8.55 9.52 -2.01
CA GLY A 22 8.57 10.21 -3.31
C GLY A 22 9.48 9.54 -4.33
N VAL A 23 9.41 8.21 -4.48
CA VAL A 23 10.24 7.45 -5.44
C VAL A 23 9.42 6.86 -6.60
N SER A 24 8.14 7.19 -6.71
CA SER A 24 7.24 6.69 -7.76
C SER A 24 7.71 6.98 -9.19
N ASP A 25 8.45 8.06 -9.39
CA ASP A 25 9.06 8.48 -10.65
C ASP A 25 10.48 7.93 -10.88
N ILE A 26 11.00 7.11 -9.97
CA ILE A 26 12.32 6.47 -10.06
C ILE A 26 12.13 4.96 -10.33
N PRO A 27 12.22 4.49 -11.59
CA PRO A 27 11.97 3.10 -11.96
C PRO A 27 12.78 2.08 -11.17
N GLU A 28 14.04 2.40 -10.87
CA GLU A 28 14.99 1.56 -10.16
C GLU A 28 14.67 1.40 -8.66
N ALA A 29 13.79 2.21 -8.09
CA ALA A 29 13.38 2.16 -6.68
C ALA A 29 11.96 1.62 -6.48
N GLN A 30 11.23 1.30 -7.56
CA GLN A 30 9.84 0.83 -7.44
C GLN A 30 9.72 -0.57 -6.82
N ASP A 31 10.77 -1.40 -6.93
CA ASP A 31 10.82 -2.74 -6.35
C ASP A 31 10.96 -2.72 -4.82
N GLU A 32 11.41 -1.60 -4.23
CA GLU A 32 11.39 -1.39 -2.77
C GLU A 32 9.98 -1.53 -2.16
N TYR A 33 8.94 -1.31 -2.97
CA TYR A 33 7.54 -1.41 -2.55
C TYR A 33 6.96 -2.83 -2.64
N ASP A 34 7.68 -3.79 -3.23
CA ASP A 34 7.17 -5.16 -3.43
C ASP A 34 6.87 -5.86 -2.09
N ALA A 35 7.70 -5.68 -1.07
CA ALA A 35 7.49 -6.27 0.25
C ALA A 35 6.21 -5.76 0.94
N TYR A 36 5.90 -4.48 0.76
CA TYR A 36 4.67 -3.88 1.28
C TYR A 36 3.45 -4.37 0.50
N ALA A 37 3.56 -4.45 -0.84
CA ALA A 37 2.51 -5.00 -1.68
C ALA A 37 2.21 -6.47 -1.37
N ASP A 38 3.23 -7.27 -1.06
CA ASP A 38 3.10 -8.65 -0.61
C ASP A 38 2.30 -8.77 0.69
N THR A 39 2.62 -7.93 1.68
CA THR A 39 1.93 -7.92 2.97
C THR A 39 0.47 -7.50 2.81
N VAL A 40 0.21 -6.41 2.08
CA VAL A 40 -1.14 -5.92 1.81
C VAL A 40 -1.96 -6.95 1.03
N PHE A 41 -1.35 -7.66 0.08
CA PHE A 41 -2.00 -8.77 -0.61
C PHE A 41 -2.40 -9.89 0.37
N GLY A 42 -1.51 -10.26 1.29
CA GLY A 42 -1.80 -11.24 2.34
C GLY A 42 -2.95 -10.81 3.25
N MET A 43 -2.99 -9.53 3.63
CA MET A 43 -4.09 -8.94 4.39
C MET A 43 -5.43 -9.10 3.66
N LEU A 44 -5.49 -8.75 2.37
CA LEU A 44 -6.70 -8.91 1.56
C LEU A 44 -7.12 -10.38 1.40
N ALA A 45 -6.16 -11.28 1.18
CA ALA A 45 -6.42 -12.70 0.96
C ALA A 45 -7.04 -13.38 2.20
N ASN A 46 -6.76 -12.87 3.39
CA ASN A 46 -7.28 -13.40 4.66
C ASN A 46 -8.73 -12.96 4.96
N GLN A 47 -9.39 -12.17 4.10
CA GLN A 47 -10.79 -11.69 4.19
C GLN A 47 -11.18 -10.94 5.48
N THR A 48 -10.23 -10.73 6.40
CA THR A 48 -10.42 -10.03 7.67
C THR A 48 -9.82 -8.62 7.66
N ALA A 49 -9.05 -8.26 6.64
CA ALA A 49 -8.45 -6.94 6.56
C ALA A 49 -9.48 -5.88 6.19
N SER A 50 -9.86 -5.07 7.17
CA SER A 50 -10.58 -3.82 6.93
C SER A 50 -9.68 -2.80 6.25
N VAL A 51 -10.30 -1.79 5.61
CA VAL A 51 -9.61 -0.61 5.10
C VAL A 51 -8.72 0.00 6.19
N ASP A 52 -9.24 0.12 7.41
CA ASP A 52 -8.51 0.68 8.56
C ASP A 52 -7.27 -0.13 8.93
N ALA A 53 -7.34 -1.47 8.84
CA ALA A 53 -6.18 -2.32 9.11
C ALA A 53 -5.06 -2.08 8.08
N ILE A 54 -5.39 -1.93 6.79
CA ILE A 54 -4.43 -1.62 5.73
C ILE A 54 -3.84 -0.21 5.95
N ALA A 55 -4.68 0.79 6.23
CA ALA A 55 -4.22 2.15 6.50
C ALA A 55 -3.27 2.20 7.70
N GLN A 56 -3.61 1.50 8.79
CA GLN A 56 -2.77 1.42 9.97
C GLN A 56 -1.43 0.73 9.69
N TYR A 57 -1.42 -0.33 8.87
CA TYR A 57 -0.17 -0.98 8.45
C TYR A 57 0.73 -0.01 7.68
N LEU A 58 0.20 0.68 6.68
CA LEU A 58 0.95 1.66 5.88
C LEU A 58 1.49 2.81 6.74
N PHE A 59 0.67 3.29 7.68
CA PHE A 59 1.08 4.34 8.63
C PHE A 59 2.25 3.88 9.52
N LYS A 60 2.21 2.63 10.02
CA LYS A 60 3.32 2.07 10.81
C LYS A 60 4.60 1.94 10.00
N ILE A 61 4.52 1.51 8.74
CA ILE A 61 5.71 1.47 7.89
C ILE A 61 6.31 2.87 7.73
N ALA A 62 5.48 3.86 7.39
CA ALA A 62 5.97 5.22 7.20
C ALA A 62 6.57 5.83 8.48
N THR A 63 5.94 5.63 9.64
CA THR A 63 6.36 6.27 10.90
C THR A 63 7.46 5.50 11.64
N GLU A 64 7.38 4.17 11.69
CA GLU A 64 8.28 3.33 12.49
C GLU A 64 9.50 2.87 11.68
N HIS A 65 9.30 2.48 10.41
CA HIS A 65 10.39 2.00 9.56
C HIS A 65 11.06 3.16 8.80
N MET A 66 10.28 4.03 8.15
CA MET A 66 10.82 5.15 7.36
C MET A 66 11.06 6.41 8.20
N ARG A 67 10.62 6.44 9.46
CA ARG A 67 10.80 7.57 10.40
C ARG A 67 10.20 8.89 9.92
N LEU A 68 9.12 8.83 9.17
CA LEU A 68 8.44 10.00 8.60
C LEU A 68 7.32 10.50 9.53
N SER A 69 7.12 11.81 9.54
CA SER A 69 6.00 12.46 10.22
C SER A 69 5.69 13.79 9.54
N TYR A 70 4.54 13.85 8.86
CA TYR A 70 4.06 15.07 8.20
C TYR A 70 2.51 15.02 8.08
N PRO A 71 1.83 16.18 8.00
CA PRO A 71 0.37 16.27 8.14
C PRO A 71 -0.44 15.40 7.18
N GLU A 72 0.03 15.23 5.95
CA GLU A 72 -0.67 14.49 4.89
C GLU A 72 -0.49 12.97 4.99
N LEU A 73 0.39 12.49 5.87
CA LEU A 73 0.77 11.07 5.91
C LEU A 73 -0.43 10.15 6.19
N THR A 74 -1.27 10.51 7.16
CA THR A 74 -2.48 9.74 7.49
C THR A 74 -3.44 9.69 6.30
N ALA A 75 -3.68 10.83 5.65
CA ALA A 75 -4.58 10.92 4.50
C ALA A 75 -4.09 10.08 3.31
N ARG A 76 -2.77 10.02 3.07
CA ARG A 76 -2.16 9.14 2.05
C ARG A 76 -2.38 7.66 2.38
N CYS A 77 -2.20 7.27 3.64
CA CYS A 77 -2.44 5.89 4.08
C CYS A 77 -3.90 5.48 3.87
N ASP A 78 -4.84 6.34 4.25
CA ASP A 78 -6.28 6.11 4.07
C ASP A 78 -6.66 6.00 2.58
N LYS A 79 -6.13 6.89 1.75
CA LYS A 79 -6.39 6.90 0.31
C LYS A 79 -5.91 5.62 -0.36
N ALA A 80 -4.68 5.20 -0.06
CA ALA A 80 -4.11 3.97 -0.58
C ALA A 80 -4.88 2.72 -0.10
N ALA A 81 -5.26 2.67 1.17
CA ALA A 81 -6.04 1.57 1.73
C ALA A 81 -7.40 1.41 1.03
N ARG A 82 -8.11 2.51 0.78
CA ARG A 82 -9.39 2.49 0.05
C ARG A 82 -9.22 2.04 -1.39
N ALA A 83 -8.21 2.55 -2.09
CA ALA A 83 -7.92 2.17 -3.48
C ALA A 83 -7.57 0.67 -3.59
N VAL A 84 -6.79 0.14 -2.65
CA VAL A 84 -6.49 -1.29 -2.57
C VAL A 84 -7.74 -2.12 -2.27
N ALA A 85 -8.58 -1.71 -1.33
CA ALA A 85 -9.79 -2.44 -0.97
C ALA A 85 -10.80 -2.51 -2.13
N ALA A 86 -10.90 -1.44 -2.93
CA ALA A 86 -11.76 -1.41 -4.11
C ALA A 86 -11.41 -2.50 -5.15
N LEU A 87 -10.15 -2.96 -5.21
CA LEU A 87 -9.74 -4.09 -6.07
C LEU A 87 -10.49 -5.41 -5.75
N GLN A 88 -10.98 -5.57 -4.52
CA GLN A 88 -11.78 -6.74 -4.14
C GLN A 88 -13.27 -6.56 -4.45
N SER A 89 -13.75 -5.31 -4.55
CA SER A 89 -15.15 -4.99 -4.79
C SER A 89 -15.53 -4.97 -6.27
N ASP A 90 -14.59 -4.64 -7.15
CA ASP A 90 -14.79 -4.67 -8.62
C ASP A 90 -14.68 -6.09 -9.22
N ARG A 91 -14.92 -7.13 -8.40
CA ARG A 91 -14.68 -8.53 -8.74
C ARG A 91 -15.85 -9.46 -8.45
#